data_AF-A0A228HM89-F1
#
_entry.id   AF-A0A228HM89-F1
#
_cell.length_a   1.000
_cell.length_b   1.000
_cell.length_c   1.000
_cell.angle_alpha   90.00
_cell.angle_beta   90.00
_cell.angle_gamma   90.00
#
_symmetry.space_group_name_H-M   'P 1'
#
loop_
_entity.id
_entity.type
_entity.pdbx_description
1 polymer ?
#
loop_
_entity_poly.entity_id
_entity_poly.type
_entity_poly.pdbx_seq_one_letter_code
_entity_poly.pdbx_strand_id
1 'polypeptide(L)'
;MNEFDRTPAGGVHGHAFLGAAHARNERKTWMVIGLCTAMMIAEIVGGTLFGSLALVADGLHMSTHAGAMLIAALAYTYARRHADDPRFVFGTGKLGDLAGFTSAIVLAMMALLIGYEAIARLLAPVPIHFEEAIPIAVLGLAVNLASVWLLSGDHHHGHGHHHAHDHDHDHDGAHHDHGSHSAAHRDHNIRSAYVHVIADAAVSVLAIVGLLLARAFGWVWMDPLAGIVGALVIANWAYGLMRDTGGILLDVNVDRKLTDNVRRAIEALGDTVNDLHVWRVGPGHMSAIVSVESGDAARDARFYHALLARFDGMSHVTVEVMTPAKAA
;
A
#
# COMPACT_ATOMS: atom_id res chain seq x y z
N MET A 1 61.32 6.89 6.96
CA MET A 1 60.33 6.32 7.89
C MET A 1 59.10 7.21 7.83
N ASN A 2 58.03 6.70 7.20
CA ASN A 2 56.60 7.04 7.40
C ASN A 2 56.11 8.48 7.11
N GLU A 3 54.96 8.78 6.51
CA GLU A 3 53.82 8.01 5.98
C GLU A 3 52.84 9.03 5.36
N PHE A 4 52.25 8.69 4.21
CA PHE A 4 50.97 9.12 3.63
C PHE A 4 50.28 10.45 4.01
N ASP A 5 50.17 11.31 2.97
CA ASP A 5 48.97 12.02 2.49
C ASP A 5 47.63 11.61 3.14
N ARG A 6 46.90 12.58 3.73
CA ARG A 6 45.45 12.79 3.53
C ARG A 6 45.06 14.24 3.81
N THR A 7 44.78 14.97 2.75
CA THR A 7 43.93 16.17 2.79
C THR A 7 42.46 15.71 2.63
N PRO A 8 41.53 15.99 3.56
CA PRO A 8 40.12 15.73 3.27
C PRO A 8 39.60 16.85 2.34
N ALA A 9 39.41 16.51 1.07
CA ALA A 9 38.63 17.31 0.15
C ALA A 9 37.17 17.35 0.64
N GLY A 10 36.77 18.50 1.18
CA GLY A 10 35.40 18.80 1.54
C GLY A 10 34.52 18.90 0.29
N GLY A 11 33.47 18.09 0.28
CA GLY A 11 32.48 18.04 -0.81
C GLY A 11 31.40 16.99 -0.56
N VAL A 12 30.98 16.79 0.70
CA VAL A 12 29.77 16.01 0.99
C VAL A 12 28.62 17.01 1.03
N HIS A 13 27.85 17.07 -0.05
CA HIS A 13 26.55 17.74 -0.04
C HIS A 13 25.62 17.00 0.92
N GLY A 14 25.57 17.46 2.16
CA GLY A 14 24.56 17.02 3.12
C GLY A 14 23.19 17.47 2.66
N HIS A 15 22.37 16.53 2.18
CA HIS A 15 20.94 16.76 1.95
C HIS A 15 20.20 16.84 3.30
N ALA A 16 20.50 17.87 4.09
CA ALA A 16 19.76 18.21 5.30
C ALA A 16 18.99 19.51 5.06
N PHE A 17 17.97 19.46 4.20
CA PHE A 17 16.99 20.54 4.05
C PHE A 17 15.92 20.48 5.15
N LEU A 18 16.34 20.42 6.42
CA LEU A 18 15.44 20.34 7.57
C LEU A 18 15.19 21.74 8.14
N GLY A 19 14.30 22.49 7.49
CA GLY A 19 13.78 23.77 7.99
C GLY A 19 12.67 23.61 9.02
N ALA A 20 12.34 24.69 9.75
CA ALA A 20 11.30 24.76 10.78
C ALA A 20 9.86 24.38 10.34
N ALA A 21 9.65 24.14 9.04
CA ALA A 21 8.42 23.57 8.49
C ALA A 21 8.25 22.08 8.86
N HIS A 22 9.34 21.32 9.02
CA HIS A 22 9.26 19.89 9.34
C HIS A 22 8.72 19.63 10.75
N ALA A 23 9.16 20.39 11.76
CA ALA A 23 8.67 20.25 13.13
C ALA A 23 7.18 20.65 13.28
N ARG A 24 6.68 21.56 12.43
CA ARG A 24 5.25 21.91 12.40
C ARG A 24 4.42 20.81 11.73
N ASN A 25 4.91 20.24 10.64
CA ASN A 25 4.22 19.14 9.95
C ASN A 25 4.23 17.85 10.78
N GLU A 26 5.35 17.52 11.44
CA GLU A 26 5.45 16.39 12.36
C GLU A 26 4.46 16.52 13.52
N ARG A 27 4.35 17.72 14.14
CA ARG A 27 3.37 17.98 15.20
C ARG A 27 1.92 17.85 14.72
N LYS A 28 1.61 18.33 13.50
CA LYS A 28 0.29 18.17 12.89
C LYS A 28 -0.05 16.70 12.68
N THR A 29 0.90 15.90 12.15
CA THR A 29 0.73 14.45 11.96
C THR A 29 0.47 13.72 13.27
N TRP A 30 1.26 13.98 14.31
CA TRP A 30 1.05 13.38 15.63
C TRP A 30 -0.28 13.82 16.29
N MET A 31 -0.68 15.08 16.09
CA MET A 31 -1.96 15.58 16.58
C MET A 31 -3.14 14.89 15.88
N VAL A 32 -3.05 14.69 14.56
CA VAL A 32 -4.05 13.95 13.77
C VAL A 32 -4.13 12.49 14.21
N ILE A 33 -2.99 11.80 14.35
CA ILE A 33 -2.95 10.41 14.83
C ILE A 33 -3.59 10.31 16.22
N GLY A 34 -3.26 11.24 17.13
CA GLY A 34 -3.84 11.29 18.47
C GLY A 34 -5.35 11.53 18.45
N LEU A 35 -5.83 12.43 17.60
CA LEU A 35 -7.24 12.74 17.43
C LEU A 35 -8.03 11.55 16.86
N CYS A 36 -7.53 10.93 15.78
CA CYS A 36 -8.14 9.72 15.19
C CYS A 36 -8.16 8.55 16.18
N THR A 37 -7.07 8.34 16.94
CA THR A 37 -7.01 7.28 17.96
C THR A 37 -8.01 7.53 19.09
N ALA A 38 -8.13 8.77 19.57
CA ALA A 38 -9.10 9.12 20.60
C ALA A 38 -10.53 8.93 20.10
N MET A 39 -10.82 9.33 18.87
CA MET A 39 -12.13 9.18 18.25
C MET A 39 -12.51 7.71 18.05
N MET A 40 -11.59 6.90 17.52
CA MET A 40 -11.73 5.44 17.39
C MET A 40 -12.10 4.79 18.73
N ILE A 41 -11.43 5.16 19.83
CA ILE A 41 -11.78 4.65 21.17
C ILE A 41 -13.18 5.10 21.57
N ALA A 42 -13.55 6.36 21.31
CA ALA A 42 -14.87 6.88 21.60
C ALA A 42 -15.98 6.17 20.81
N GLU A 43 -15.74 5.78 19.55
CA GLU A 43 -16.69 5.02 18.73
C GLU A 43 -16.86 3.58 19.22
N ILE A 44 -15.76 2.89 19.52
CA ILE A 44 -15.82 1.51 20.04
C ILE A 44 -16.54 1.50 21.40
N VAL A 45 -16.15 2.39 22.32
CA VAL A 45 -16.76 2.48 23.65
C VAL A 45 -18.20 2.98 23.55
N GLY A 46 -18.46 4.00 22.76
CA GLY A 46 -19.81 4.54 22.53
C GLY A 46 -20.74 3.51 21.92
N GLY A 47 -20.32 2.85 20.84
CA GLY A 47 -21.13 1.83 20.17
C GLY A 47 -21.42 0.61 21.07
N THR A 48 -20.46 0.19 21.88
CA THR A 48 -20.68 -0.91 22.85
C THR A 48 -21.60 -0.51 24.01
N LEU A 49 -21.46 0.71 24.55
CA LEU A 49 -22.31 1.21 25.64
C LEU A 49 -23.74 1.56 25.19
N PHE A 50 -23.88 2.11 23.99
CA PHE A 50 -25.16 2.59 23.45
C PHE A 50 -25.84 1.60 22.50
N GLY A 51 -25.27 0.41 22.34
CA GLY A 51 -25.87 -0.68 21.58
C GLY A 51 -25.86 -0.53 20.06
N SER A 52 -25.09 0.41 19.49
CA SER A 52 -24.97 0.56 18.03
C SER A 52 -23.84 -0.30 17.49
N LEU A 53 -24.17 -1.29 16.66
CA LEU A 53 -23.18 -2.10 15.97
C LEU A 53 -22.50 -1.32 14.86
N ALA A 54 -23.25 -0.48 14.12
CA ALA A 54 -22.69 0.28 13.02
C ALA A 54 -21.56 1.21 13.52
N LEU A 55 -21.72 1.80 14.71
CA LEU A 55 -20.70 2.62 15.35
C LEU A 55 -19.48 1.80 15.81
N VAL A 56 -19.69 0.61 16.36
CA VAL A 56 -18.59 -0.31 16.71
C VAL A 56 -17.84 -0.76 15.45
N ALA A 57 -18.55 -1.04 14.36
CA ALA A 57 -17.96 -1.46 13.10
C ALA A 57 -17.04 -0.37 12.52
N ASP A 58 -17.46 0.89 12.58
CA ASP A 58 -16.67 2.04 12.15
C ASP A 58 -15.38 2.18 12.99
N GLY A 59 -15.51 2.19 14.32
CA GLY A 59 -14.35 2.27 15.21
C GLY A 59 -13.40 1.06 15.08
N LEU A 60 -13.92 -0.15 14.90
CA LEU A 60 -13.10 -1.34 14.64
C LEU A 60 -12.36 -1.25 13.31
N HIS A 61 -13.01 -0.74 12.25
CA HIS A 61 -12.35 -0.50 10.98
C HIS A 61 -11.20 0.50 11.12
N MET A 62 -11.41 1.63 11.78
CA MET A 62 -10.34 2.60 12.06
C MET A 62 -9.19 1.98 12.88
N SER A 63 -9.50 1.07 13.81
CA SER A 63 -8.48 0.35 14.59
C SER A 63 -7.60 -0.56 13.75
N THR A 64 -8.16 -1.16 12.68
CA THR A 64 -7.36 -1.98 11.76
C THR A 64 -6.37 -1.15 10.97
N HIS A 65 -6.70 0.12 10.66
CA HIS A 65 -5.74 1.03 10.04
C HIS A 65 -4.56 1.33 10.98
N ALA A 66 -4.85 1.65 12.24
CA ALA A 66 -3.81 1.85 13.26
C ALA A 66 -2.95 0.59 13.48
N GLY A 67 -3.59 -0.58 13.55
CA GLY A 67 -2.90 -1.87 13.66
C GLY A 67 -2.04 -2.18 12.44
N ALA A 68 -2.54 -1.92 11.22
CA ALA A 68 -1.79 -2.09 9.98
C ALA A 68 -0.54 -1.20 9.94
N MET A 69 -0.68 0.08 10.33
CA MET A 69 0.45 1.00 10.43
C MET A 69 1.49 0.52 11.45
N LEU A 70 1.05 0.00 12.61
CA LEU A 70 1.96 -0.57 13.60
C LEU A 70 2.73 -1.79 13.04
N ILE A 71 2.02 -2.71 12.38
CA ILE A 71 2.63 -3.88 11.75
C ILE A 71 3.65 -3.45 10.68
N ALA A 72 3.30 -2.46 9.85
CA ALA A 72 4.20 -1.91 8.84
C ALA A 72 5.44 -1.23 9.45
N ALA A 73 5.26 -0.43 10.52
CA ALA A 73 6.36 0.23 11.21
C ALA A 73 7.34 -0.77 11.86
N LEU A 74 6.80 -1.84 12.45
CA LEU A 74 7.59 -2.94 13.00
C LEU A 74 8.36 -3.67 11.90
N ALA A 75 7.70 -3.95 10.77
CA ALA A 75 8.33 -4.60 9.62
C ALA A 75 9.44 -3.74 9.01
N TYR A 76 9.22 -2.43 8.85
CA TYR A 76 10.24 -1.49 8.38
C TYR A 76 11.43 -1.42 9.34
N THR A 77 11.17 -1.34 10.65
CA THR A 77 12.22 -1.33 11.67
C THR A 77 13.02 -2.64 11.63
N TYR A 78 12.36 -3.77 11.47
CA TYR A 78 12.99 -5.08 11.36
C TYR A 78 13.81 -5.19 10.06
N ALA A 79 13.27 -4.73 8.93
CA ALA A 79 13.92 -4.72 7.62
C ALA A 79 15.19 -3.87 7.61
N ARG A 80 15.17 -2.70 8.25
CA ARG A 80 16.35 -1.84 8.39
C ARG A 80 17.41 -2.43 9.29
N ARG A 81 17.02 -3.08 10.40
CA ARG A 81 17.98 -3.71 11.32
C ARG A 81 18.70 -4.90 10.70
N HIS A 82 18.07 -5.59 9.75
CA HIS A 82 18.62 -6.78 9.09
C HIS A 82 18.95 -6.55 7.61
N ALA A 83 19.11 -5.30 7.17
CA ALA A 83 19.36 -4.98 5.76
C ALA A 83 20.63 -5.64 5.22
N ASP A 84 21.67 -5.76 6.05
CA ASP A 84 22.96 -6.36 5.70
C ASP A 84 23.10 -7.83 6.14
N ASP A 85 22.02 -8.46 6.60
CA ASP A 85 22.07 -9.86 7.06
C ASP A 85 22.06 -10.82 5.85
N PRO A 86 23.13 -11.62 5.65
CA PRO A 86 23.28 -12.47 4.47
C PRO A 86 22.23 -13.60 4.37
N ARG A 87 21.46 -13.85 5.43
CA ARG A 87 20.34 -14.81 5.40
C ARG A 87 19.20 -14.33 4.51
N PHE A 88 19.08 -13.01 4.28
CA PHE A 88 18.14 -12.44 3.33
C PHE A 88 18.81 -12.33 1.95
N VAL A 89 18.73 -13.41 1.15
CA VAL A 89 19.47 -13.57 -0.12
C VAL A 89 19.27 -12.43 -1.13
N PHE A 90 18.08 -11.82 -1.17
CA PHE A 90 17.75 -10.65 -2.01
C PHE A 90 17.48 -9.39 -1.18
N GLY A 91 17.93 -9.38 0.09
CA GLY A 91 17.66 -8.32 1.05
C GLY A 91 16.26 -8.40 1.68
N THR A 92 15.93 -7.36 2.43
CA THR A 92 14.74 -7.29 3.29
C THR A 92 13.51 -6.67 2.62
N GLY A 93 13.54 -6.47 1.30
CA GLY A 93 12.54 -5.71 0.54
C GLY A 93 11.11 -6.25 0.64
N LYS A 94 10.94 -7.57 0.69
CA LYS A 94 9.62 -8.23 0.77
C LYS A 94 8.96 -8.19 2.16
N LEU A 95 9.65 -7.73 3.20
CA LEU A 95 9.07 -7.66 4.56
C LEU A 95 7.91 -6.67 4.64
N GLY A 96 7.95 -5.60 3.85
CA GLY A 96 6.83 -4.67 3.74
C GLY A 96 5.59 -5.34 3.14
N ASP A 97 5.76 -6.19 2.13
CA ASP A 97 4.65 -6.92 1.50
C ASP A 97 4.08 -8.00 2.44
N LEU A 98 4.94 -8.65 3.25
CA LEU A 98 4.50 -9.58 4.30
C LEU A 98 3.68 -8.89 5.39
N ALA A 99 4.09 -7.68 5.79
CA ALA A 99 3.34 -6.85 6.73
C ALA A 99 1.97 -6.47 6.17
N GLY A 100 1.91 -6.05 4.90
CA GLY A 100 0.68 -5.79 4.17
C GLY A 100 -0.26 -7.01 4.17
N PHE A 101 0.26 -8.18 3.80
CA PHE A 101 -0.51 -9.43 3.79
C PHE A 101 -1.05 -9.79 5.18
N THR A 102 -0.23 -9.65 6.22
CA THR A 102 -0.64 -9.89 7.62
C THR A 102 -1.76 -8.93 8.03
N SER A 103 -1.66 -7.65 7.67
CA SER A 103 -2.70 -6.67 7.95
C SER A 103 -4.01 -6.96 7.22
N ALA A 104 -3.94 -7.48 5.99
CA ALA A 104 -5.10 -7.91 5.22
C ALA A 104 -5.85 -9.06 5.90
N ILE A 105 -5.13 -10.02 6.48
CA ILE A 105 -5.73 -11.12 7.26
C ILE A 105 -6.45 -10.56 8.49
N VAL A 106 -5.81 -9.66 9.24
CA VAL A 106 -6.44 -9.04 10.43
C VAL A 106 -7.71 -8.27 10.03
N LEU A 107 -7.67 -7.54 8.91
CA LEU A 107 -8.82 -6.83 8.37
C LEU A 107 -9.96 -7.79 7.98
N ALA A 108 -9.65 -8.90 7.32
CA ALA A 108 -10.62 -9.94 6.99
C ALA A 108 -11.25 -10.58 8.24
N MET A 109 -10.45 -10.84 9.28
CA MET A 109 -10.96 -11.34 10.56
C MET A 109 -11.92 -10.35 11.22
N MET A 110 -11.63 -9.05 11.18
CA MET A 110 -12.53 -8.03 11.71
C MET A 110 -13.83 -7.93 10.90
N ALA A 111 -13.76 -8.02 9.57
CA ALA A 111 -14.96 -8.06 8.73
C ALA A 111 -15.86 -9.26 9.08
N LEU A 112 -15.27 -10.44 9.28
CA LEU A 112 -16.01 -11.63 9.70
C LEU A 112 -16.65 -11.47 11.08
N LEU A 113 -15.93 -10.87 12.03
CA LEU A 113 -16.44 -10.59 13.38
C LEU A 113 -17.64 -9.63 13.34
N ILE A 114 -17.51 -8.51 12.61
CA ILE A 114 -18.59 -7.54 12.44
C ILE A 114 -19.80 -8.19 11.76
N GLY A 115 -19.57 -8.96 10.69
CA GLY A 115 -20.64 -9.67 9.98
C GLY A 115 -21.37 -10.67 10.86
N TYR A 116 -20.63 -11.44 11.68
CA TYR A 116 -21.21 -12.36 12.65
C TYR A 116 -22.09 -11.63 13.68
N GLU A 117 -21.57 -10.57 14.30
CA GLU A 117 -22.30 -9.76 15.30
C GLU A 117 -23.55 -9.11 14.67
N ALA A 118 -23.46 -8.68 13.41
CA ALA A 118 -24.58 -8.09 12.69
C ALA A 118 -25.71 -9.09 12.42
N ILE A 119 -25.36 -10.31 12.00
CA ILE A 119 -26.33 -11.39 11.83
C ILE A 119 -26.95 -11.77 13.18
N ALA A 120 -26.16 -11.85 14.24
CA ALA A 120 -26.66 -12.14 15.59
C ALA A 120 -27.68 -11.10 16.05
N ARG A 121 -27.42 -9.80 15.80
CA ARG A 121 -28.33 -8.70 16.15
C ARG A 121 -29.58 -8.60 15.28
N LEU A 122 -29.55 -9.11 14.04
CA LEU A 122 -30.77 -9.27 13.24
C LEU A 122 -31.70 -10.33 13.83
N LEU A 123 -31.14 -11.41 14.39
CA LEU A 123 -31.91 -12.50 14.99
C LEU A 123 -32.38 -12.16 16.41
N ALA A 124 -31.56 -11.44 17.18
CA ALA A 124 -31.85 -11.00 18.54
C ALA A 124 -31.60 -9.48 18.67
N PRO A 125 -32.61 -8.63 18.38
CA PRO A 125 -32.46 -7.18 18.41
C PRO A 125 -32.08 -6.67 19.80
N VAL A 126 -31.08 -5.78 19.84
CA VAL A 126 -30.64 -5.06 21.04
C VAL A 126 -31.17 -3.62 20.95
N PRO A 127 -31.66 -3.03 22.05
CA PRO A 127 -32.08 -1.62 22.07
C PRO A 127 -30.89 -0.70 21.80
N ILE A 128 -31.12 0.34 21.00
CA ILE A 128 -30.08 1.31 20.61
C ILE A 128 -30.42 2.67 21.23
N HIS A 129 -29.45 3.25 21.91
CA HIS A 129 -29.55 4.58 22.50
C HIS A 129 -29.14 5.63 21.44
N PHE A 130 -30.10 6.00 20.60
CA PHE A 130 -29.85 6.82 19.39
C PHE A 130 -29.39 8.26 19.70
N GLU A 131 -29.84 8.85 20.81
CA GLU A 131 -29.50 10.24 21.18
C GLU A 131 -28.01 10.38 21.50
N GLU A 132 -27.39 9.31 22.00
CA GLU A 132 -25.99 9.25 22.36
C GLU A 132 -25.13 8.70 21.22
N ALA A 133 -25.62 7.71 20.45
CA ALA A 133 -24.85 7.09 19.38
C ALA A 133 -24.67 7.99 18.14
N ILE A 134 -25.71 8.72 17.72
CA ILE A 134 -25.66 9.56 16.50
C ILE A 134 -24.62 10.69 16.63
N PRO A 135 -24.56 11.46 17.72
CA PRO A 135 -23.54 12.50 17.88
C PRO A 135 -22.11 11.96 17.83
N ILE A 136 -21.87 10.76 18.37
CA ILE A 136 -20.54 10.12 18.33
C ILE A 136 -20.18 9.76 16.89
N ALA A 137 -21.10 9.16 16.12
CA ALA A 137 -20.88 8.83 14.71
C ALA A 137 -20.61 10.08 13.85
N VAL A 138 -21.37 11.15 14.08
CA VAL A 138 -21.18 12.43 13.36
C VAL A 138 -19.84 13.08 13.74
N LEU A 139 -19.46 13.03 15.03
CA LEU A 139 -18.17 13.53 15.49
C LEU A 139 -17.02 12.71 14.88
N GLY A 140 -17.19 11.39 14.77
CA GLY A 140 -16.29 10.47 14.07
C GLY A 140 -15.98 10.91 12.66
N LEU A 141 -17.03 11.03 11.85
CA LEU A 141 -16.93 11.52 10.47
C LEU A 141 -16.29 12.91 10.41
N ALA A 142 -16.70 13.83 11.29
CA ALA A 142 -16.17 15.19 11.30
C ALA A 142 -14.67 15.23 11.64
N VAL A 143 -14.22 14.43 12.62
CA VAL A 143 -12.81 14.27 12.97
C VAL A 143 -12.04 13.70 11.79
N ASN A 144 -12.57 12.67 11.13
CA ASN A 144 -11.88 12.05 10.01
C ASN A 144 -11.69 13.03 8.84
N LEU A 145 -12.73 13.80 8.49
CA LEU A 145 -12.63 14.85 7.46
C LEU A 145 -11.70 15.99 7.88
N ALA A 146 -11.72 16.40 9.15
CA ALA A 146 -10.85 17.45 9.68
C ALA A 146 -9.37 17.02 9.66
N SER A 147 -9.07 15.77 9.98
CA SER A 147 -7.73 15.18 9.90
C SER A 147 -7.16 15.30 8.49
N VAL A 148 -7.99 15.05 7.49
CA VAL A 148 -7.60 15.12 6.07
C VAL A 148 -7.37 16.56 5.64
N TRP A 149 -8.26 17.46 6.01
CA TRP A 149 -8.09 18.88 5.70
C TRP A 149 -6.82 19.46 6.37
N LEU A 150 -6.56 19.06 7.62
CA LEU A 150 -5.38 19.47 8.37
C LEU A 150 -4.07 18.94 7.77
N LEU A 151 -4.08 17.74 7.20
CA LEU A 151 -2.95 17.15 6.48
C LEU A 151 -2.81 17.66 5.03
N SER A 152 -3.89 18.14 4.42
CA SER A 152 -3.90 18.67 3.04
C SER A 152 -3.40 20.12 2.95
N GLY A 153 -3.32 20.84 4.08
CA GLY A 153 -3.07 22.28 4.12
C GLY A 153 -1.61 22.75 3.93
N ASP A 154 -0.61 21.86 3.88
CA ASP A 154 0.80 22.26 3.71
C ASP A 154 1.59 21.16 2.96
N HIS A 155 1.78 21.33 1.64
CA HIS A 155 2.61 20.42 0.87
C HIS A 155 4.09 20.55 1.27
N HIS A 156 4.70 19.46 1.76
CA HIS A 156 6.04 18.92 1.41
C HIS A 156 6.54 17.89 2.46
N HIS A 157 6.63 16.62 2.03
CA HIS A 157 7.30 15.44 2.65
C HIS A 157 6.63 14.87 3.93
N GLY A 158 6.55 13.55 4.20
CA GLY A 158 6.90 12.35 3.47
C GLY A 158 6.69 11.17 4.43
N HIS A 159 5.79 10.24 4.11
CA HIS A 159 5.73 8.93 4.76
C HIS A 159 5.35 7.90 3.71
N GLY A 160 6.30 6.99 3.45
CA GLY A 160 6.11 5.85 2.59
C GLY A 160 5.30 4.75 3.28
N HIS A 161 4.93 3.79 2.42
CA HIS A 161 4.24 2.53 2.69
C HIS A 161 2.72 2.61 2.60
N HIS A 162 2.13 2.51 1.40
CA HIS A 162 0.95 1.67 1.14
C HIS A 162 0.91 1.28 -0.35
N HIS A 163 0.36 0.10 -0.61
CA HIS A 163 0.39 -0.67 -1.85
C HIS A 163 -0.34 0.03 -3.00
N ALA A 164 0.32 0.12 -4.16
CA ALA A 164 -0.29 0.62 -5.38
C ALA A 164 -1.00 -0.55 -6.09
N HIS A 165 -2.33 -0.50 -6.10
CA HIS A 165 -3.11 -1.00 -7.22
C HIS A 165 -3.12 0.07 -8.30
N ASP A 166 -2.74 -0.28 -9.51
CA ASP A 166 -3.04 0.53 -10.68
C ASP A 166 -4.02 -0.23 -11.57
N HIS A 167 -5.22 0.35 -11.70
CA HIS A 167 -6.05 0.21 -12.88
C HIS A 167 -6.02 1.59 -13.53
N ASP A 168 -5.64 1.66 -14.79
CA ASP A 168 -5.99 2.81 -15.60
C ASP A 168 -6.51 2.37 -16.96
N HIS A 169 -7.60 3.03 -17.33
CA HIS A 169 -8.30 2.92 -18.59
C HIS A 169 -7.67 3.84 -19.63
N ASP A 170 -7.73 3.38 -20.88
CA ASP A 170 -7.31 4.08 -22.09
C ASP A 170 -7.92 5.48 -22.24
N HIS A 171 -7.13 6.43 -22.75
CA HIS A 171 -7.55 7.31 -23.84
C HIS A 171 -6.35 7.80 -24.67
N ASP A 172 -6.58 7.82 -25.98
CA ASP A 172 -5.65 8.12 -27.07
C ASP A 172 -5.11 9.56 -27.07
N GLY A 173 -3.89 9.74 -27.60
CA GLY A 173 -3.41 11.04 -28.07
C GLY A 173 -1.88 11.14 -28.16
N ALA A 174 -1.36 11.16 -29.39
CA ALA A 174 0.05 11.39 -29.70
C ALA A 174 0.53 12.80 -29.31
N HIS A 175 1.79 12.92 -28.87
CA HIS A 175 2.84 13.87 -29.32
C HIS A 175 3.91 14.14 -28.23
N HIS A 176 5.15 14.32 -28.70
CA HIS A 176 6.41 14.47 -27.95
C HIS A 176 6.53 15.78 -27.16
N ASP A 177 7.18 15.77 -25.98
CA ASP A 177 8.28 16.69 -25.62
C ASP A 177 9.02 16.26 -24.33
N HIS A 178 10.30 16.61 -24.21
CA HIS A 178 11.20 16.26 -23.11
C HIS A 178 11.05 17.20 -21.90
N GLY A 179 10.86 16.66 -20.69
CA GLY A 179 10.94 17.46 -19.46
C GLY A 179 10.65 16.71 -18.15
N SER A 180 11.70 16.42 -17.39
CA SER A 180 11.69 16.16 -15.94
C SER A 180 10.54 15.32 -15.34
N HIS A 181 10.61 14.00 -15.46
CA HIS A 181 9.72 13.09 -14.72
C HIS A 181 10.16 12.91 -13.25
N SER A 182 10.00 13.96 -12.45
CA SER A 182 9.97 13.88 -10.97
C SER A 182 8.55 14.16 -10.42
N ALA A 183 7.56 14.37 -11.29
CA ALA A 183 6.19 14.69 -10.91
C ALA A 183 5.29 13.45 -10.70
N ALA A 184 5.56 12.33 -11.37
CA ALA A 184 4.68 11.16 -11.37
C ALA A 184 4.58 10.42 -10.02
N HIS A 185 5.63 10.46 -9.18
CA HIS A 185 5.58 9.88 -7.83
C HIS A 185 4.83 10.75 -6.81
N ARG A 186 4.54 12.02 -7.12
CA ARG A 186 3.86 12.95 -6.21
C ARG A 186 2.34 12.75 -6.27
N ASP A 187 1.80 12.33 -7.40
CA ASP A 187 0.35 12.11 -7.61
C ASP A 187 -0.17 10.83 -6.94
N HIS A 188 0.61 9.74 -6.92
CA HIS A 188 0.14 8.45 -6.38
C HIS A 188 0.00 8.48 -4.84
N ASN A 189 0.86 9.25 -4.15
CA ASN A 189 0.79 9.39 -2.70
C ASN A 189 -0.46 10.17 -2.25
N ILE A 190 -0.87 11.19 -3.01
CA ILE A 190 -2.09 11.95 -2.75
C ILE A 190 -3.32 11.10 -3.06
N ARG A 191 -3.30 10.34 -4.17
CA ARG A 191 -4.38 9.41 -4.55
C ARG A 191 -4.62 8.32 -3.50
N SER A 192 -3.55 7.75 -2.94
CA SER A 192 -3.66 6.70 -1.90
C SER A 192 -4.26 7.23 -0.60
N ALA A 193 -3.78 8.37 -0.10
CA ALA A 193 -4.36 9.02 1.09
C ALA A 193 -5.83 9.41 0.86
N TYR A 194 -6.15 9.92 -0.33
CA TYR A 194 -7.52 10.30 -0.70
C TYR A 194 -8.48 9.10 -0.77
N VAL A 195 -8.04 7.98 -1.36
CA VAL A 195 -8.84 6.74 -1.44
C VAL A 195 -9.08 6.15 -0.05
N HIS A 196 -8.06 6.16 0.83
CA HIS A 196 -8.22 5.71 2.21
C HIS A 196 -9.25 6.54 2.98
N VAL A 197 -9.25 7.86 2.78
CA VAL A 197 -10.21 8.76 3.43
C VAL A 197 -11.63 8.54 2.93
N ILE A 198 -11.81 8.36 1.62
CA ILE A 198 -13.12 8.05 1.05
C ILE A 198 -13.64 6.75 1.63
N ALA A 199 -12.76 5.75 1.76
CA ALA A 199 -13.08 4.46 2.35
C ALA A 199 -13.62 4.62 3.77
N ASP A 200 -12.87 5.28 4.65
CA ASP A 200 -13.30 5.50 6.03
C ASP A 200 -14.58 6.34 6.10
N ALA A 201 -14.67 7.44 5.33
CA ALA A 201 -15.85 8.29 5.29
C ALA A 201 -17.10 7.54 4.79
N ALA A 202 -16.96 6.61 3.84
CA ALA A 202 -18.08 5.82 3.34
C ALA A 202 -18.65 4.90 4.44
N VAL A 203 -17.80 4.28 5.25
CA VAL A 203 -18.22 3.42 6.37
C VAL A 203 -18.93 4.27 7.44
N SER A 204 -18.35 5.41 7.83
CA SER A 204 -18.99 6.34 8.79
C SER A 204 -20.32 6.88 8.29
N VAL A 205 -20.43 7.24 7.00
CA VAL A 205 -21.70 7.72 6.39
C VAL A 205 -22.75 6.61 6.41
N LEU A 206 -22.38 5.37 6.05
CA LEU A 206 -23.30 4.23 6.14
C LEU A 206 -23.80 4.01 7.57
N ALA A 207 -22.92 4.14 8.57
CA ALA A 207 -23.30 4.03 9.98
C ALA A 207 -24.27 5.13 10.41
N ILE A 208 -23.99 6.39 10.06
CA ILE A 208 -24.86 7.53 10.36
C ILE A 208 -26.23 7.35 9.70
N VAL A 209 -26.27 6.99 8.41
CA VAL A 209 -27.53 6.75 7.69
C VAL A 209 -28.31 5.60 8.34
N GLY A 210 -27.64 4.50 8.70
CA GLY A 210 -28.25 3.37 9.40
C GLY A 210 -28.91 3.78 10.72
N LEU A 211 -28.21 4.58 11.54
CA LEU A 211 -28.72 5.10 12.81
C LEU A 211 -29.88 6.09 12.63
N LEU A 212 -29.79 7.00 11.65
CA LEU A 212 -30.85 7.97 11.36
C LEU A 212 -32.14 7.28 10.88
N LEU A 213 -32.02 6.29 9.99
CA LEU A 213 -33.16 5.51 9.52
C LEU A 213 -33.77 4.66 10.65
N ALA A 214 -32.92 4.04 11.48
CA ALA A 214 -33.38 3.28 12.65
C ALA A 214 -34.18 4.17 13.63
N ARG A 215 -33.70 5.38 13.90
CA ARG A 215 -34.37 6.37 14.76
C ARG A 215 -35.67 6.90 14.15
N ALA A 216 -35.66 7.29 12.87
CA ALA A 216 -36.80 7.96 12.24
C ALA A 216 -38.00 7.02 12.02
N PHE A 217 -37.74 5.76 11.67
CA PHE A 217 -38.78 4.79 11.31
C PHE A 217 -39.00 3.70 12.39
N GLY A 218 -38.23 3.72 13.47
CA GLY A 218 -38.21 2.64 14.47
C GLY A 218 -37.61 1.34 13.94
N TRP A 219 -36.89 1.39 12.81
CA TRP A 219 -36.30 0.22 12.16
C TRP A 219 -34.97 -0.15 12.81
N VAL A 220 -35.03 -0.71 14.03
CA VAL A 220 -33.83 -1.11 14.80
C VAL A 220 -32.91 -2.06 14.01
N TRP A 221 -33.46 -2.83 13.06
CA TRP A 221 -32.71 -3.72 12.16
C TRP A 221 -31.83 -2.98 11.13
N MET A 222 -31.99 -1.67 10.94
CA MET A 222 -31.16 -0.88 10.02
C MET A 222 -29.72 -0.73 10.50
N ASP A 223 -29.48 -0.66 11.81
CA ASP A 223 -28.13 -0.60 12.38
C ASP A 223 -27.31 -1.87 12.10
N PRO A 224 -27.81 -3.10 12.37
CA PRO A 224 -27.10 -4.31 11.97
C PRO A 224 -27.05 -4.49 10.44
N LEU A 225 -28.04 -4.02 9.66
CA LEU A 225 -27.89 -4.01 8.20
C LEU A 225 -26.72 -3.12 7.74
N ALA A 226 -26.58 -1.92 8.30
CA ALA A 226 -25.44 -1.05 8.02
C ALA A 226 -24.12 -1.73 8.40
N GLY A 227 -24.09 -2.46 9.54
CA GLY A 227 -22.96 -3.30 9.94
C GLY A 227 -22.62 -4.41 8.93
N ILE A 228 -23.61 -5.09 8.36
CA ILE A 228 -23.41 -6.11 7.30
C ILE A 228 -22.79 -5.46 6.06
N VAL A 229 -23.35 -4.34 5.60
CA VAL A 229 -22.84 -3.63 4.42
C VAL A 229 -21.39 -3.19 4.67
N GLY A 230 -21.11 -2.60 5.83
CA GLY A 230 -19.74 -2.24 6.25
C GLY A 230 -18.80 -3.44 6.25
N ALA A 231 -19.20 -4.57 6.84
CA ALA A 231 -18.41 -5.80 6.83
C ALA A 231 -18.09 -6.30 5.41
N LEU A 232 -19.04 -6.24 4.48
CA LEU A 232 -18.81 -6.65 3.08
C LEU A 232 -17.83 -5.71 2.36
N VAL A 233 -17.94 -4.39 2.58
CA VAL A 233 -17.00 -3.41 2.03
C VAL A 233 -15.59 -3.69 2.55
N ILE A 234 -15.44 -3.88 3.87
CA ILE A 234 -14.15 -4.19 4.50
C ILE A 234 -13.60 -5.53 3.99
N ALA A 235 -14.43 -6.56 3.88
CA ALA A 235 -14.03 -7.88 3.38
C ALA A 235 -13.52 -7.81 1.92
N ASN A 236 -14.18 -7.03 1.06
CA ASN A 236 -13.73 -6.83 -0.31
C ASN A 236 -12.34 -6.17 -0.38
N TRP A 237 -12.09 -5.16 0.46
CA TRP A 237 -10.75 -4.55 0.55
C TRP A 237 -9.71 -5.50 1.11
N ALA A 238 -10.04 -6.24 2.17
CA ALA A 238 -9.14 -7.23 2.73
C ALA A 238 -8.76 -8.30 1.70
N TYR A 239 -9.73 -8.76 0.89
CA TYR A 239 -9.50 -9.71 -0.19
C TYR A 239 -8.58 -9.13 -1.28
N GLY A 240 -8.82 -7.88 -1.70
CA GLY A 240 -7.96 -7.16 -2.64
C GLY A 240 -6.52 -7.13 -2.13
N LEU A 241 -6.31 -6.55 -0.94
CA LEU A 241 -4.98 -6.40 -0.34
C LEU A 241 -4.26 -7.75 -0.17
N MET A 242 -4.98 -8.79 0.27
CA MET A 242 -4.43 -10.14 0.41
C MET A 242 -4.01 -10.72 -0.95
N ARG A 243 -4.77 -10.47 -2.01
CA ARG A 243 -4.46 -10.92 -3.37
C ARG A 243 -3.19 -10.26 -3.91
N ASP A 244 -3.00 -8.94 -3.77
CA ASP A 244 -1.81 -8.30 -4.37
C ASP A 244 -0.57 -8.53 -3.54
N THR A 245 -0.65 -8.37 -2.22
CA THR A 245 0.50 -8.63 -1.34
C THR A 245 0.89 -10.11 -1.38
N GLY A 246 -0.10 -11.01 -1.42
CA GLY A 246 0.12 -12.44 -1.64
C GLY A 246 0.75 -12.74 -2.99
N GLY A 247 0.31 -12.06 -4.07
CA GLY A 247 0.91 -12.16 -5.39
C GLY A 247 2.39 -11.77 -5.40
N ILE A 248 2.75 -10.68 -4.73
CA ILE A 248 4.16 -10.24 -4.60
C ILE A 248 4.97 -11.28 -3.81
N LEU A 249 4.43 -11.80 -2.71
CA LEU A 249 5.11 -12.82 -1.90
C LEU A 249 5.34 -14.14 -2.65
N LEU A 250 4.39 -14.50 -3.52
CA LEU A 250 4.45 -15.69 -4.38
C LEU A 250 5.21 -15.45 -5.69
N ASP A 251 5.89 -14.31 -5.84
CA ASP A 251 6.65 -13.96 -7.04
C ASP A 251 5.82 -13.98 -8.33
N VAL A 252 4.53 -13.66 -8.22
CA VAL A 252 3.67 -13.47 -9.38
C VAL A 252 4.18 -12.25 -10.16
N ASN A 253 4.36 -12.44 -11.47
CA ASN A 253 4.80 -11.37 -12.35
C ASN A 253 3.78 -10.22 -12.38
N VAL A 254 4.12 -9.13 -11.68
CA VAL A 254 3.27 -7.94 -11.53
C VAL A 254 3.28 -7.08 -12.81
N ASP A 255 4.38 -7.11 -13.57
CA ASP A 255 4.54 -6.29 -14.77
C ASP A 255 4.74 -7.14 -16.02
N ARG A 256 3.60 -7.62 -16.53
CA ARG A 256 3.55 -8.33 -17.82
C ARG A 256 4.06 -7.45 -18.97
N LYS A 257 3.81 -6.14 -18.94
CA LYS A 257 4.26 -5.22 -19.99
C LYS A 257 5.79 -5.12 -20.01
N LEU A 258 6.43 -4.98 -18.85
CA LEU A 258 7.89 -5.01 -18.73
C LEU A 258 8.45 -6.33 -19.25
N THR A 259 7.84 -7.45 -18.87
CA THR A 259 8.25 -8.78 -19.32
C THR A 259 8.15 -8.93 -20.84
N ASP A 260 7.05 -8.50 -21.43
CA ASP A 260 6.83 -8.51 -22.88
C ASP A 260 7.78 -7.53 -23.59
N ASN A 261 8.11 -6.40 -22.97
CA ASN A 261 9.08 -5.44 -23.50
C ASN A 261 10.50 -6.01 -23.49
N VAL A 262 10.90 -6.69 -22.41
CA VAL A 262 12.19 -7.38 -22.31
C VAL A 262 12.29 -8.47 -23.37
N ARG A 263 11.25 -9.29 -23.52
CA ARG A 263 11.18 -10.32 -24.56
C ARG A 263 11.33 -9.71 -25.95
N ARG A 264 10.50 -8.71 -26.28
CA ARG A 264 10.54 -8.03 -27.59
C ARG A 264 11.88 -7.37 -27.86
N ALA A 265 12.52 -6.81 -26.83
CA ALA A 265 13.82 -6.19 -26.94
C ALA A 265 14.94 -7.16 -27.34
N ILE A 266 14.87 -8.41 -26.87
CA ILE A 266 15.83 -9.47 -27.21
C ILE A 266 15.48 -10.08 -28.58
N GLU A 267 14.21 -10.42 -28.80
CA GLU A 267 13.75 -11.03 -30.07
C GLU A 267 13.93 -10.10 -31.27
N ALA A 268 13.88 -8.77 -31.08
CA ALA A 268 14.17 -7.79 -32.12
C ALA A 268 15.62 -7.85 -32.64
N LEU A 269 16.54 -8.48 -31.91
CA LEU A 269 17.93 -8.67 -32.34
C LEU A 269 18.14 -9.94 -33.17
N GLY A 270 17.08 -10.75 -33.35
CA GLY A 270 17.12 -12.06 -34.01
C GLY A 270 17.51 -13.22 -33.09
N ASP A 271 17.57 -12.98 -31.78
CA ASP A 271 17.85 -13.99 -30.74
C ASP A 271 16.55 -14.57 -30.17
N THR A 272 16.59 -15.78 -29.62
CA THR A 272 15.41 -16.45 -29.05
C THR A 272 15.45 -16.41 -27.53
N VAL A 273 14.36 -15.99 -26.88
CA VAL A 273 14.23 -16.04 -25.42
C VAL A 273 13.64 -17.39 -25.01
N ASN A 274 14.49 -18.27 -24.47
CA ASN A 274 14.13 -19.61 -24.04
C ASN A 274 13.38 -19.62 -22.71
N ASP A 275 13.86 -18.82 -21.76
CA ASP A 275 13.25 -18.67 -20.44
C ASP A 275 13.33 -17.21 -19.98
N LEU A 276 12.28 -16.72 -19.34
CA LEU A 276 12.22 -15.35 -18.81
C LEU A 276 11.32 -15.29 -17.58
N HIS A 277 11.94 -15.07 -16.44
CA HIS A 277 11.28 -14.87 -15.17
C HIS A 277 11.56 -13.45 -14.67
N VAL A 278 10.52 -12.66 -14.47
CA VAL A 278 10.60 -11.30 -13.92
C VAL A 278 9.73 -11.25 -12.67
N TRP A 279 10.32 -10.83 -11.55
CA TRP A 279 9.63 -10.75 -10.27
C TRP A 279 10.10 -9.55 -9.45
N ARG A 280 9.37 -9.23 -8.39
CA ARG A 280 9.66 -8.09 -7.52
C ARG A 280 10.48 -8.52 -6.31
N VAL A 281 11.59 -7.83 -6.06
CA VAL A 281 12.43 -8.07 -4.86
C VAL A 281 12.21 -7.01 -3.78
N GLY A 282 11.70 -5.85 -4.14
CA GLY A 282 11.31 -4.81 -3.20
C GLY A 282 10.59 -3.62 -3.88
N PRO A 283 10.21 -2.59 -3.12
CA PRO A 283 9.56 -1.41 -3.67
C PRO A 283 10.40 -0.73 -4.76
N GLY A 284 9.90 -0.71 -6.00
CA GLY A 284 10.61 -0.13 -7.15
C GLY A 284 11.78 -0.98 -7.69
N HIS A 285 11.99 -2.18 -7.14
CA HIS A 285 13.10 -3.05 -7.51
C HIS A 285 12.58 -4.38 -8.07
N MET A 286 12.85 -4.60 -9.35
CA MET A 286 12.56 -5.82 -10.10
C MET A 286 13.83 -6.63 -10.31
N SER A 287 13.69 -7.95 -10.31
CA SER A 287 14.73 -8.89 -10.66
C SER A 287 14.31 -9.72 -11.87
N ALA A 288 15.27 -10.08 -12.71
CA ALA A 288 15.02 -10.89 -13.90
C ALA A 288 16.05 -12.03 -14.03
N ILE A 289 15.57 -13.21 -14.40
CA ILE A 289 16.40 -14.31 -14.92
C ILE A 289 15.97 -14.53 -16.35
N VAL A 290 16.94 -14.50 -17.27
CA VAL A 290 16.68 -14.69 -18.69
C VAL A 290 17.69 -15.68 -19.27
N SER A 291 17.19 -16.63 -20.05
CA SER A 291 17.98 -17.55 -20.86
C SER A 291 17.74 -17.21 -22.33
N VAL A 292 18.82 -16.86 -23.03
CA VAL A 292 18.79 -16.40 -24.43
C VAL A 292 19.61 -17.32 -25.30
N GLU A 293 19.04 -17.76 -26.41
CA GLU A 293 19.77 -18.45 -27.47
C GLU A 293 20.21 -17.43 -28.53
N SER A 294 21.53 -17.29 -28.71
CA SER A 294 22.15 -16.33 -29.63
C SER A 294 22.97 -17.05 -30.69
N GLY A 295 22.67 -16.83 -31.96
CA GLY A 295 23.48 -17.30 -33.08
C GLY A 295 24.78 -16.50 -33.26
N ASP A 296 24.89 -15.35 -32.60
CA ASP A 296 26.04 -14.45 -32.65
C ASP A 296 26.97 -14.68 -31.46
N ALA A 297 28.19 -15.15 -31.74
CA ALA A 297 29.22 -15.42 -30.73
C ALA A 297 29.76 -14.14 -30.06
N ALA A 298 29.50 -12.95 -30.59
CA ALA A 298 29.90 -11.69 -29.98
C ALA A 298 28.94 -11.21 -28.88
N ARG A 299 27.72 -11.77 -28.80
CA ARG A 299 26.70 -11.38 -27.81
C ARG A 299 26.82 -12.25 -26.56
N ASP A 300 27.70 -11.84 -25.65
CA ASP A 300 27.86 -12.48 -24.34
C ASP A 300 26.84 -11.96 -23.30
N ALA A 301 26.87 -12.49 -22.08
CA ALA A 301 25.98 -12.03 -21.00
C ALA A 301 26.07 -10.51 -20.76
N ARG A 302 27.26 -9.90 -20.91
CA ARG A 302 27.46 -8.46 -20.68
C ARG A 302 26.71 -7.61 -21.70
N PHE A 303 26.63 -8.06 -22.95
CA PHE A 303 25.83 -7.40 -23.97
C PHE A 303 24.36 -7.31 -23.55
N TYR A 304 23.77 -8.42 -23.10
CA TYR A 304 22.38 -8.45 -22.64
C TYR A 304 22.17 -7.69 -21.34
N HIS A 305 23.13 -7.71 -20.40
CA HIS A 305 23.07 -6.85 -19.23
C HIS A 305 22.97 -5.36 -19.62
N ALA A 306 23.78 -4.90 -20.57
CA ALA A 306 23.72 -3.53 -21.07
C ALA A 306 22.40 -3.24 -21.79
N LEU A 307 21.89 -4.22 -22.56
CA LEU A 307 20.61 -4.13 -23.25
C LEU A 307 19.43 -3.98 -22.27
N LEU A 308 19.48 -4.69 -21.15
CA LEU A 308 18.41 -4.72 -20.15
C LEU A 308 18.50 -3.56 -19.16
N ALA A 309 19.67 -2.96 -18.98
CA ALA A 309 19.86 -1.78 -18.13
C ALA A 309 19.03 -0.55 -18.55
N ARG A 310 18.46 -0.53 -19.77
CA ARG A 310 17.54 0.54 -20.24
C ARG A 310 16.15 0.47 -19.63
N PHE A 311 15.78 -0.65 -19.00
CA PHE A 311 14.47 -0.79 -18.36
C PHE A 311 14.58 -0.34 -16.91
N ASP A 312 13.86 0.73 -16.59
CA ASP A 312 13.82 1.28 -15.24
C ASP A 312 13.31 0.23 -14.23
N GLY A 313 13.91 0.22 -13.04
CA GLY A 313 13.55 -0.68 -11.94
C GLY A 313 14.20 -2.06 -11.99
N MET A 314 14.80 -2.51 -13.10
CA MET A 314 15.59 -3.75 -13.12
C MET A 314 16.89 -3.57 -12.33
N SER A 315 16.89 -4.12 -11.11
CA SER A 315 17.96 -3.92 -10.13
C SER A 315 18.91 -5.12 -10.04
N HIS A 316 18.40 -6.31 -10.35
CA HIS A 316 19.18 -7.54 -10.33
C HIS A 316 18.80 -8.39 -11.54
N VAL A 317 19.76 -8.65 -12.42
CA VAL A 317 19.51 -9.41 -13.65
C VAL A 317 20.51 -10.55 -13.71
N THR A 318 20.06 -11.73 -14.09
CA THR A 318 20.93 -12.87 -14.40
C THR A 318 20.65 -13.28 -15.84
N VAL A 319 21.69 -13.28 -16.67
CA VAL A 319 21.60 -13.69 -18.07
C VAL A 319 22.39 -14.98 -18.28
N GLU A 320 21.72 -16.00 -18.80
CA GLU A 320 22.35 -17.18 -19.40
C GLU A 320 22.31 -17.04 -20.93
N VAL A 321 23.45 -17.25 -21.59
CA VAL A 321 23.53 -17.22 -23.05
C VAL A 321 23.88 -18.62 -23.56
N MET A 322 23.01 -19.18 -24.38
CA MET A 322 23.16 -20.46 -25.04
C MET A 322 23.53 -20.26 -26.51
N THR A 323 24.45 -21.08 -27.00
CA THR A 323 24.74 -21.15 -28.44
C THR A 323 23.83 -22.20 -29.08
N PRO A 324 23.21 -21.92 -30.24
CA PRO A 324 22.36 -22.90 -30.89
C PRO A 324 23.11 -24.20 -31.15
N ALA A 325 22.47 -25.32 -30.80
CA ALA A 325 23.02 -26.63 -31.11
C ALA A 325 23.11 -26.78 -32.63
N LYS A 326 24.29 -27.13 -33.16
CA LYS A 326 24.42 -27.52 -34.57
C LYS A 326 23.46 -28.69 -34.81
N ALA A 327 22.49 -28.49 -35.71
CA ALA A 327 21.68 -29.59 -36.21
C ALA A 327 22.63 -30.66 -36.79
N ALA A 328 22.61 -31.85 -36.17
CA ALA A 328 23.38 -33.02 -36.58
C ALA A 328 22.79 -33.67 -37.84
#